data_AF-A0ABD3Y1Z6-F1
#
_entry.id   AF-A0ABD3Y1Z6-F1
#
_cell.length_a   1.000
_cell.length_b   1.000
_cell.length_c   1.000
_cell.angle_alpha   90.00
_cell.angle_beta   90.00
_cell.angle_gamma   90.00
#
_symmetry.space_group_name_H-M   'P 1'
#
loop_
_entity.id
_entity.type
_entity.pdbx_description
1 polymer ?
#
loop_
_entity_poly.entity_id
_entity_poly.type
_entity_poly.pdbx_seq_one_letter_code
_entity_poly.pdbx_strand_id
1 'polypeptide(L)'
;QNTGASQEEIKEVLSGMIVSAKNQHGSVATNAELAIVTGVAAKYDLNPLVKEMAAFVSGGKLQVTVMIDGWYKMVNRQPTFDGVEFDDHMDANGKLTA
;
A
#
# COMPACT_ATOMS: atom_id res chain seq x y z
N GLN A 1 2.26 10.48 25.69
CA GLN A 1 1.29 9.83 26.60
C GLN A 1 1.29 8.35 26.29
N ASN A 2 1.48 7.48 27.28
CA ASN A 2 1.26 6.05 27.09
C ASN A 2 -0.25 5.86 26.90
N THR A 3 -0.66 5.30 25.77
CA THR A 3 -2.06 5.07 25.41
C THR A 3 -2.73 4.00 26.28
N GLY A 4 -1.96 3.35 27.17
CA GLY A 4 -2.40 2.19 27.95
C GLY A 4 -2.35 0.88 27.18
N ALA A 5 -2.11 0.93 25.85
CA ALA A 5 -1.98 -0.25 25.01
C ALA A 5 -0.58 -0.87 25.13
N SER A 6 -0.55 -2.19 25.22
CA SER A 6 0.67 -3.00 25.11
C SER A 6 1.23 -2.97 23.68
N GLN A 7 2.52 -3.29 23.55
CA GLN A 7 3.17 -3.38 22.24
C GLN A 7 2.55 -4.49 21.39
N GLU A 8 2.15 -5.60 22.02
CA GLU A 8 1.41 -6.69 21.38
C GLU A 8 0.07 -6.23 20.81
N GLU A 9 -0.74 -5.48 21.57
CA GLU A 9 -2.04 -4.96 21.07
C GLU A 9 -1.84 -4.00 19.90
N ILE A 10 -0.84 -3.11 20.00
CA ILE A 10 -0.51 -2.18 18.91
C ILE A 10 -0.11 -2.97 17.66
N LYS A 11 0.74 -3.99 17.82
CA LYS A 11 1.20 -4.83 16.72
C LYS A 11 0.06 -5.62 16.08
N GLU A 12 -0.88 -6.13 16.86
CA GLU A 12 -2.03 -6.88 16.36
C GLU A 12 -2.95 -5.99 15.52
N VAL A 13 -3.27 -4.79 16.02
CA VAL A 13 -4.05 -3.78 15.29
C VAL A 13 -3.32 -3.36 14.00
N LEU A 14 -2.02 -3.07 14.09
CA LEU A 14 -1.21 -2.74 12.92
C LEU A 14 -1.21 -3.86 11.89
N SER A 15 -1.06 -5.11 12.33
CA SER A 15 -1.07 -6.28 11.44
C SER A 15 -2.41 -6.42 10.72
N GLY A 16 -3.53 -6.26 11.43
CA GLY A 16 -4.86 -6.33 10.85
C GLY A 16 -5.18 -5.18 9.89
N MET A 17 -4.73 -3.96 10.19
CA MET A 17 -4.94 -2.79 9.35
C MET A 17 -4.07 -2.81 8.08
N ILE A 18 -2.79 -3.15 8.25
CA ILE A 18 -1.80 -3.11 7.16
C ILE A 18 -2.00 -4.28 6.20
N VAL A 19 -2.25 -5.48 6.73
CA VAL A 19 -2.34 -6.73 5.94
C VAL A 19 -3.79 -7.23 5.95
N SER A 20 -4.65 -6.55 5.18
CA SER A 20 -6.11 -6.75 5.24
C SER A 20 -6.61 -8.08 4.64
N ALA A 21 -5.79 -8.78 3.84
CA ALA A 21 -6.24 -9.96 3.08
C ALA A 21 -6.48 -11.23 3.89
N LYS A 22 -6.05 -11.29 5.16
CA LYS A 22 -6.03 -12.57 5.87
C LYS A 22 -7.29 -12.88 6.69
N ASN A 23 -8.20 -11.93 6.86
CA ASN A 23 -9.47 -12.14 7.58
C ASN A 23 -10.58 -12.83 6.77
N GLN A 24 -10.38 -13.10 5.47
CA GLN A 24 -11.33 -13.95 4.73
C GLN A 24 -11.12 -15.45 4.97
N HIS A 25 -9.97 -15.88 5.53
CA HIS A 25 -9.64 -17.30 5.75
C HIS A 25 -8.81 -17.57 7.05
N GLY A 26 -8.89 -16.70 8.06
CA GLY A 26 -8.28 -16.93 9.38
C GLY A 26 -6.74 -16.96 9.42
N SER A 27 -6.07 -16.42 8.41
CA SER A 27 -4.61 -16.30 8.42
C SER A 27 -4.19 -15.03 9.20
N VAL A 28 -2.97 -14.99 9.74
CA VAL A 28 -2.42 -13.78 10.38
C VAL A 28 -1.12 -13.42 9.67
N ALA A 29 -0.84 -12.11 9.51
CA ALA A 29 0.42 -11.67 8.93
C ALA A 29 1.61 -12.18 9.76
N THR A 30 2.63 -12.72 9.11
CA THR A 30 3.86 -13.10 9.80
C THR A 30 4.63 -11.84 10.20
N ASN A 31 5.49 -11.95 11.21
CA ASN A 31 6.39 -10.85 11.60
C ASN A 31 7.27 -10.40 10.42
N ALA A 32 7.69 -11.33 9.56
CA ALA A 32 8.50 -11.03 8.38
C ALA A 32 7.70 -10.21 7.34
N GLU A 33 6.45 -10.61 7.06
CA GLU A 33 5.56 -9.82 6.19
C GLU A 33 5.34 -8.42 6.75
N LEU A 34 5.07 -8.28 8.05
CA LEU A 34 4.90 -6.98 8.70
C LEU A 34 6.18 -6.13 8.61
N ALA A 35 7.36 -6.71 8.82
CA ALA A 35 8.64 -6.03 8.70
C ALA A 35 8.91 -5.53 7.27
N ILE A 36 8.58 -6.34 6.25
CA ILE A 36 8.69 -5.93 4.85
C ILE A 36 7.75 -4.76 4.56
N VAL A 37 6.48 -4.83 4.97
CA VAL A 37 5.51 -3.78 4.67
C VAL A 37 5.87 -2.47 5.38
N THR A 38 6.26 -2.53 6.65
CA THR A 38 6.73 -1.36 7.40
C THR A 38 8.02 -0.78 6.82
N GLY A 39 8.92 -1.61 6.29
CA GLY A 39 10.11 -1.16 5.56
C GLY A 39 9.77 -0.41 4.26
N VAL A 40 8.77 -0.87 3.50
CA VAL A 40 8.26 -0.17 2.32
C VAL A 40 7.60 1.16 2.71
N ALA A 41 6.78 1.15 3.76
CA ALA A 41 6.17 2.35 4.32
C ALA A 41 7.22 3.41 4.67
N ALA A 42 8.28 3.01 5.37
CA ALA A 42 9.39 3.89 5.71
C ALA A 42 10.14 4.40 4.47
N LYS A 43 10.42 3.52 3.49
CA LYS A 43 11.15 3.88 2.26
C LYS A 43 10.45 4.97 1.46
N TYR A 44 9.13 4.92 1.35
CA TYR A 44 8.33 5.88 0.58
C TYR A 44 7.70 6.97 1.45
N ASP A 45 8.01 6.99 2.76
CA ASP A 45 7.39 7.86 3.76
C ASP A 45 5.85 7.84 3.63
N LEU A 46 5.29 6.63 3.67
CA LEU A 46 3.86 6.36 3.58
C LEU A 46 3.33 5.92 4.95
N ASN A 47 2.11 6.33 5.26
CA ASN A 47 1.41 6.03 6.49
C ASN A 47 0.23 5.09 6.22
N PRO A 48 0.37 3.78 6.50
CA PRO A 48 -0.72 2.83 6.28
C PRO A 48 -1.94 3.07 7.19
N LEU A 49 -1.78 3.76 8.32
CA LEU A 49 -2.89 4.04 9.25
C LEU A 49 -3.94 4.98 8.67
N VAL A 50 -3.54 5.83 7.72
CA VAL A 50 -4.42 6.79 7.03
C VAL A 50 -4.65 6.37 5.58
N LYS A 51 -4.50 5.07 5.28
CA LYS A 51 -4.73 4.48 3.96
C LYS A 51 -3.88 5.07 2.84
N GLU A 52 -2.64 5.49 3.10
CA GLU A 52 -1.69 5.84 2.04
C GLU A 52 -1.13 4.60 1.31
N MET A 53 -1.17 3.44 1.97
CA MET A 53 -0.80 2.16 1.38
C MET A 53 -1.56 1.01 2.04
N ALA A 54 -1.63 -0.12 1.36
CA ALA A 54 -2.20 -1.36 1.88
C ALA A 54 -1.37 -2.56 1.43
N ALA A 55 -1.39 -3.65 2.20
CA ALA A 55 -0.78 -4.90 1.82
C ALA A 55 -1.79 -6.05 1.87
N PHE A 56 -1.58 -7.00 0.97
CA PHE A 56 -2.46 -8.14 0.76
C PHE A 56 -1.61 -9.39 0.56
N VAL A 57 -1.99 -10.49 1.21
CA VAL A 57 -1.41 -11.80 0.95
C VAL A 57 -2.45 -12.62 0.21
N SER A 58 -2.18 -12.91 -1.07
CA SER A 58 -3.08 -13.70 -1.92
C SER A 58 -2.27 -14.79 -2.62
N GLY A 59 -2.75 -16.03 -2.57
CA GLY A 59 -2.05 -17.19 -3.16
C GLY A 59 -0.62 -17.37 -2.63
N GLY A 60 -0.38 -17.05 -1.35
CA GLY A 60 0.95 -17.12 -0.73
C GLY A 60 1.92 -16.00 -1.11
N LYS A 61 1.46 -14.98 -1.85
CA LYS A 61 2.29 -13.84 -2.29
C LYS A 61 1.88 -12.57 -1.56
N LEU A 62 2.85 -11.89 -0.96
CA LEU A 62 2.68 -10.55 -0.42
C LEU A 62 2.68 -9.53 -1.57
N GLN A 63 1.61 -8.74 -1.65
CA GLN A 63 1.46 -7.62 -2.56
C GLN A 63 1.32 -6.35 -1.73
N VAL A 64 2.04 -5.30 -2.14
CA VAL A 64 1.93 -3.97 -1.54
C VAL A 64 1.38 -3.03 -2.60
N THR A 65 0.32 -2.32 -2.25
CA THR A 65 -0.35 -1.36 -3.12
C THR A 65 -0.25 0.02 -2.49
N VAL A 66 0.25 0.98 -3.26
CA VAL A 66 0.12 2.39 -2.91
C VAL A 66 -1.30 2.83 -3.21
N MET A 67 -1.98 3.37 -2.22
CA MET A 67 -3.35 3.85 -2.33
C MET A 67 -3.36 5.28 -2.88
N ILE A 68 -4.54 5.80 -3.21
CA ILE A 68 -4.70 7.11 -3.84
C ILE A 68 -4.04 8.24 -3.02
N ASP A 69 -4.23 8.26 -1.70
CA ASP A 69 -3.64 9.29 -0.83
C ASP A 69 -2.11 9.19 -0.78
N GLY A 70 -1.56 7.97 -0.82
CA GLY A 70 -0.12 7.74 -0.87
C GLY A 70 0.49 8.17 -2.21
N TRP A 71 -0.22 7.90 -3.31
CA TRP A 71 0.15 8.42 -4.62
C TRP A 71 0.20 9.94 -4.62
N TYR A 72 -0.85 10.62 -4.14
CA TYR A 72 -0.87 12.07 -4.02
C TYR A 72 0.28 12.61 -3.18
N LYS A 73 0.57 12.00 -2.03
CA LYS A 73 1.70 12.38 -1.19
C LYS A 73 3.04 12.27 -1.91
N MET A 74 3.26 11.18 -2.64
CA MET A 74 4.51 10.98 -3.39
C MET A 74 4.69 11.98 -4.52
N VAL A 75 3.63 12.24 -5.30
CA VAL A 75 3.71 13.18 -6.43
C VAL A 75 3.82 14.62 -5.97
N ASN A 76 3.12 15.03 -4.90
CA ASN A 76 3.19 16.39 -4.35
C ASN A 76 4.57 16.74 -3.76
N ARG A 77 5.42 15.74 -3.48
CA ARG A 77 6.83 15.95 -3.07
C ARG A 77 7.76 16.26 -4.23
N GLN A 78 7.32 16.07 -5.48
CA GLN A 78 8.11 16.33 -6.66
C GLN A 78 7.76 17.73 -7.20
N PRO A 79 8.60 18.75 -6.99
CA PRO A 79 8.25 20.14 -7.35
C PRO A 79 8.06 20.34 -8.86
N THR A 80 8.62 19.45 -9.66
CA THR A 80 8.56 19.48 -11.13
C THR A 80 7.50 18.54 -11.69
N PHE A 81 6.71 17.88 -10.85
CA PHE A 81 5.63 17.02 -11.32
C PHE A 81 4.44 17.87 -11.74
N ASP A 82 4.03 17.73 -12.99
CA ASP A 82 2.94 18.47 -13.62
C ASP A 82 1.89 17.50 -14.20
N GLY A 83 1.47 16.56 -13.37
CA GLY A 83 0.48 15.56 -13.77
C GLY A 83 1.03 14.43 -14.63
N VAL A 84 0.11 13.65 -15.19
CA VAL A 84 0.37 12.52 -16.08
C VAL A 84 -0.59 12.64 -17.25
N GLU A 85 -0.05 12.62 -18.46
CA GLU A 85 -0.83 12.52 -19.70
C GLU A 85 -0.69 11.10 -20.28
N PHE A 86 -1.76 10.61 -20.88
CA PHE A 86 -1.79 9.32 -21.56
C PHE A 86 -2.00 9.59 -23.06
N ASP A 87 -1.11 9.05 -23.90
CA ASP A 87 -1.25 9.10 -25.36
C ASP A 87 -1.75 7.74 -25.85
N ASP A 88 -2.98 7.72 -26.33
CA ASP A 88 -3.65 6.53 -26.84
C ASP A 88 -3.53 6.51 -28.37
N HIS A 89 -2.76 5.57 -28.90
CA HIS A 89 -2.64 5.38 -30.34
C HIS A 89 -3.72 4.43 -30.86
N MET A 90 -4.35 4.78 -31.97
CA MET A 90 -5.36 3.95 -32.65
C MET A 90 -4.81 3.47 -33.99
N ASP A 91 -4.98 2.19 -34.31
CA ASP A 91 -4.68 1.66 -35.64
C ASP A 91 -5.71 2.13 -36.69
N ALA A 92 -5.44 1.80 -37.95
CA ALA A 92 -6.31 2.14 -39.07
C ALA A 92 -7.72 1.52 -38.98
N ASN A 93 -7.94 0.53 -38.11
CA ASN A 93 -9.23 -0.11 -37.87
C ASN A 93 -9.92 0.45 -36.62
N GLY A 94 -9.37 1.48 -35.98
CA GLY A 94 -9.90 2.10 -34.77
C GLY A 94 -9.67 1.29 -33.49
N LYS A 95 -8.68 0.38 -33.48
CA LYS A 95 -8.30 -0.38 -32.29
C LYS A 95 -7.13 0.28 -31.58
N LEU A 96 -7.19 0.35 -30.25
CA LEU A 96 -6.09 0.80 -29.41
C LEU A 96 -4.83 -0.05 -29.66
N THR A 97 -3.72 0.60 -29.99
CA THR A 97 -2.41 -0.03 -30.15
C THR A 97 -1.58 0.22 -28.91
N ALA A 98 -0.93 -0.84 -28.41
CA ALA A 98 -0.04 -0.80 -27.25
C ALA A 98 1.32 -0.17 -27.58
#